data_AF-A0A2E8L0G8-F1
#
_entry.id   AF-A0A2E8L0G8-F1
#
_cell.length_a   1.000
_cell.length_b   1.000
_cell.length_c   1.000
_cell.angle_alpha   90.00
_cell.angle_beta   90.00
_cell.angle_gamma   90.00
#
_symmetry.space_group_name_H-M   'P 1'
#
loop_
_entity.id
_entity.type
_entity.pdbx_description
1 polymer ?
#
loop_
_entity_poly.entity_id
_entity_poly.type
_entity_poly.pdbx_seq_one_letter_code
_entity_poly.pdbx_strand_id
1 'polypeptide(L)'
;MINNGETLKIILISLICLVISTCAGSGGLTKPNRHMVVVGEGSSVNFQSSAGRILDRYHYTVYRYEDYGTRLYIETEWKDHKPLDDEMDLEISNVQTRLILEARPKMRDESTSRAMNVVKFSGEVLVRLGPMSDWKELAMTPSRKKYFKQCADDLKFDLRASIQKF
;
A
#
# COMPACT_ATOMS: atom_id res chain seq x y z
N MET A 1 -67.88 6.29 -1.11
CA MET A 1 -67.14 7.07 -2.13
C MET A 1 -65.72 7.25 -1.61
N ILE A 2 -64.79 6.42 -2.06
CA ILE A 2 -63.38 6.49 -1.64
C ILE A 2 -62.68 7.43 -2.62
N ASN A 3 -62.04 8.47 -2.10
CA ASN A 3 -61.48 9.57 -2.86
C ASN A 3 -60.14 9.14 -3.48
N ASN A 4 -60.20 8.44 -4.62
CA ASN A 4 -59.06 7.80 -5.29
C ASN A 4 -57.95 8.78 -5.74
N GLY A 5 -58.19 10.10 -5.71
CA GLY A 5 -57.22 11.11 -6.10
C GLY A 5 -56.17 11.44 -5.03
N GLU A 6 -56.49 11.29 -3.75
CA GLU A 6 -55.56 11.63 -2.65
C GLU A 6 -54.63 10.47 -2.32
N THR A 7 -55.13 9.23 -2.39
CA THR A 7 -54.32 8.02 -2.26
C THR A 7 -53.29 7.91 -3.38
N LEU A 8 -53.64 8.28 -4.63
CA LEU A 8 -52.70 8.30 -5.74
C LEU A 8 -51.56 9.31 -5.52
N LYS A 9 -51.85 10.49 -4.96
CA LYS A 9 -50.85 11.52 -4.64
C LYS A 9 -49.90 11.06 -3.52
N ILE A 10 -50.42 10.42 -2.49
CA ILE A 10 -49.60 9.91 -1.37
C ILE A 10 -48.68 8.78 -1.84
N ILE A 11 -49.17 7.88 -2.71
CA ILE A 11 -48.36 6.81 -3.30
C ILE A 11 -47.26 7.38 -4.22
N LEU A 12 -47.57 8.40 -5.02
CA LEU A 12 -46.60 9.04 -5.92
C LEU A 12 -45.48 9.77 -5.15
N ILE A 13 -45.82 10.42 -4.02
CA ILE A 13 -44.86 11.12 -3.16
C ILE A 13 -43.94 10.11 -2.43
N SER A 14 -44.50 8.99 -1.97
CA SER A 14 -43.73 7.90 -1.35
C SER A 14 -42.73 7.26 -2.32
N LEU A 15 -43.10 7.12 -3.60
CA LEU A 15 -42.25 6.55 -4.65
C LEU A 15 -41.06 7.46 -5.01
N ILE A 16 -41.22 8.79 -4.89
CA ILE A 16 -40.16 9.77 -5.16
C ILE A 16 -39.12 9.82 -4.02
N CYS A 17 -39.53 9.59 -2.78
CA CYS A 17 -38.60 9.52 -1.63
C CYS A 17 -37.73 8.27 -1.62
N LEU A 18 -38.11 7.20 -2.34
CA LEU A 18 -37.32 5.96 -2.38
C LEU A 18 -36.12 6.01 -3.35
N VAL A 19 -36.09 6.96 -4.30
CA VAL A 19 -35.06 6.99 -5.36
C VAL A 19 -33.78 7.73 -4.94
N ILE A 20 -33.82 8.48 -3.83
CA ILE A 20 -32.64 9.18 -3.28
C ILE A 20 -31.77 8.31 -2.35
N SER A 21 -32.14 7.05 -2.15
CA SER A 21 -31.27 6.06 -1.48
C SER A 21 -30.33 5.34 -2.46
N THR A 22 -30.17 5.86 -3.67
CA THR A 22 -29.05 5.48 -4.53
C THR A 22 -27.78 5.98 -3.83
N CYS A 23 -27.21 5.06 -3.06
CA CYS A 23 -25.81 4.96 -2.74
C CYS A 23 -24.98 5.81 -3.70
N ALA A 24 -24.67 7.02 -3.26
CA ALA A 24 -23.53 7.76 -3.75
C ALA A 24 -22.34 6.86 -3.44
N GLY A 25 -22.04 5.96 -4.38
CA GLY A 25 -20.78 5.25 -4.43
C GLY A 25 -19.75 6.35 -4.43
N SER A 26 -19.12 6.55 -3.28
CA SER A 26 -18.01 7.45 -3.10
C SER A 26 -16.88 6.89 -3.95
N GLY A 27 -16.92 7.17 -5.25
CA GLY A 27 -15.80 7.15 -6.17
C GLY A 27 -14.85 8.29 -5.83
N GLY A 28 -14.55 8.46 -4.54
CA GLY A 28 -13.40 9.21 -4.11
C GLY A 28 -12.22 8.43 -4.65
N LEU A 29 -11.49 9.03 -5.58
CA LEU A 29 -10.11 8.71 -5.84
C LEU A 29 -9.39 8.77 -4.48
N THR A 30 -9.38 7.65 -3.78
CA THR A 30 -8.62 7.44 -2.55
C THR A 30 -7.19 7.73 -2.95
N LYS A 31 -6.68 8.90 -2.55
CA LYS A 31 -5.27 9.24 -2.71
C LYS A 31 -4.49 8.03 -2.19
N PRO A 32 -3.55 7.47 -2.96
CA PRO A 32 -2.92 6.22 -2.59
C PRO A 32 -2.22 6.39 -1.23
N ASN A 33 -2.62 5.59 -0.25
CA ASN A 33 -1.91 5.37 1.02
C ASN A 33 -0.66 4.49 0.81
N ARG A 34 -0.27 4.25 -0.45
CA ARG A 34 0.83 3.40 -0.88
C ARG A 34 1.91 4.17 -1.64
N HIS A 35 3.17 4.02 -1.22
CA HIS A 35 4.35 4.54 -1.87
C HIS A 35 4.97 3.39 -2.65
N MET A 36 4.85 3.41 -3.98
CA MET A 36 5.36 2.35 -4.84
C MET A 36 6.49 2.86 -5.72
N VAL A 37 7.60 2.12 -5.78
CA VAL A 37 8.73 2.45 -6.65
C VAL A 37 9.44 1.18 -7.13
N VAL A 38 9.90 1.20 -8.38
CA VAL A 38 10.83 0.21 -8.91
C VAL A 38 12.23 0.60 -8.45
N VAL A 39 12.87 -0.25 -7.65
CA VAL A 39 14.18 0.07 -7.04
C VAL A 39 15.35 -0.39 -7.90
N GLY A 40 15.13 -1.35 -8.79
CA GLY A 40 16.16 -1.81 -9.73
C GLY A 40 15.87 -3.21 -10.25
N GLU A 41 16.91 -3.86 -10.74
CA GLU A 41 16.87 -5.22 -11.24
C GLU A 41 17.91 -6.07 -10.51
N GLY A 42 17.64 -7.35 -10.32
CA GLY A 42 18.58 -8.28 -9.70
C GLY A 42 18.13 -9.73 -9.81
N SER A 43 19.05 -10.67 -9.56
CA SER A 43 18.67 -12.08 -9.43
C SER A 43 17.78 -12.30 -8.19
N SER A 44 17.09 -13.43 -8.12
CA SER A 44 16.32 -13.85 -6.94
C SER A 44 17.18 -13.86 -5.66
N VAL A 45 18.44 -14.28 -5.76
CA VAL A 45 19.40 -14.32 -4.64
C VAL A 45 19.76 -12.91 -4.17
N ASN A 46 20.05 -12.00 -5.11
CA ASN A 46 20.32 -10.59 -4.78
C ASN A 46 19.12 -9.94 -4.09
N PHE A 47 17.91 -10.22 -4.60
CA PHE A 47 16.67 -9.72 -4.00
C PHE A 47 16.47 -10.23 -2.58
N GLN A 48 16.51 -11.54 -2.34
CA GLN A 48 16.29 -12.13 -1.02
C GLN A 48 17.28 -11.58 0.02
N SER A 49 18.55 -11.49 -0.37
CA SER A 49 19.62 -10.96 0.48
C SER A 49 19.37 -9.48 0.84
N SER A 50 19.05 -8.67 -0.16
CA SER A 50 18.86 -7.21 0.03
C SER A 50 17.56 -6.92 0.78
N ALA A 51 16.49 -7.64 0.47
CA ALA A 51 15.22 -7.56 1.17
C ALA A 51 15.40 -7.90 2.65
N GLY A 52 16.07 -9.02 2.97
CA GLY A 52 16.34 -9.41 4.35
C GLY A 52 17.07 -8.33 5.15
N ARG A 53 18.12 -7.71 4.57
CA ARG A 53 18.85 -6.62 5.23
C ARG A 53 18.00 -5.37 5.46
N ILE A 54 17.12 -5.03 4.52
CA ILE A 54 16.24 -3.86 4.67
C ILE A 54 15.17 -4.12 5.73
N LEU A 55 14.58 -5.31 5.76
CA LEU A 55 13.62 -5.67 6.80
C LEU A 55 14.26 -5.67 8.18
N ASP A 56 15.48 -6.19 8.31
CA ASP A 56 16.25 -6.17 9.56
C ASP A 56 16.61 -4.73 9.99
N ARG A 57 17.20 -3.94 9.09
CA ARG A 57 17.59 -2.53 9.34
C ARG A 57 16.45 -1.68 9.86
N TYR A 58 15.26 -1.85 9.30
CA TYR A 58 14.08 -1.09 9.67
C TYR A 58 13.17 -1.83 10.65
N HIS A 59 13.62 -2.97 11.18
CA HIS A 59 12.93 -3.84 12.14
C HIS A 59 11.47 -4.13 11.75
N TYR A 60 11.25 -4.65 10.54
CA TYR A 60 9.96 -5.18 10.10
C TYR A 60 9.97 -6.71 10.17
N THR A 61 8.90 -7.28 10.74
CA THR A 61 8.68 -8.73 10.79
C THR A 61 8.00 -9.20 9.52
N VAL A 62 8.45 -10.32 8.95
CA VAL A 62 7.80 -10.94 7.79
C VAL A 62 6.51 -11.62 8.23
N TYR A 63 5.40 -11.25 7.60
CA TYR A 63 4.10 -11.91 7.77
C TYR A 63 3.90 -13.02 6.72
N ARG A 64 4.28 -12.72 5.47
CA ARG A 64 4.06 -13.61 4.33
C ARG A 64 5.25 -13.58 3.40
N TYR A 65 5.75 -14.76 3.08
CA TYR A 65 6.78 -14.98 2.07
C TYR A 65 6.26 -15.99 1.07
N GLU A 66 6.32 -15.65 -0.22
CA GLU A 66 5.87 -16.54 -1.30
C GLU A 66 6.86 -16.57 -2.45
N ASP A 67 7.19 -17.79 -2.85
CA ASP A 67 8.02 -18.09 -4.02
C ASP A 67 7.17 -18.80 -5.08
N TYR A 68 6.83 -18.06 -6.13
CA TYR A 68 6.08 -18.57 -7.28
C TYR A 68 7.00 -19.04 -8.41
N GLY A 69 8.28 -19.34 -8.11
CA GLY A 69 9.32 -19.73 -9.04
C GLY A 69 9.87 -18.56 -9.88
N THR A 70 8.98 -17.77 -10.49
CA THR A 70 9.36 -16.59 -11.29
C THR A 70 9.14 -15.28 -10.55
N ARG A 71 8.31 -15.27 -9.51
CA ARG A 71 8.01 -14.10 -8.68
C ARG A 71 8.30 -14.42 -7.22
N LEU A 72 9.01 -13.53 -6.56
CA LEU A 72 9.15 -13.54 -5.11
C LEU A 72 8.32 -12.41 -4.53
N TYR A 73 7.61 -12.70 -3.44
CA TYR A 73 6.76 -11.75 -2.73
C TYR A 73 7.04 -11.83 -1.24
N ILE A 74 7.34 -10.69 -0.63
CA ILE A 74 7.54 -10.57 0.81
C ILE A 74 6.63 -9.46 1.32
N GLU A 75 5.84 -9.77 2.32
CA GLU A 75 4.94 -8.85 3.00
C GLU A 75 5.18 -8.93 4.50
N THR A 76 5.17 -7.77 5.13
CA THR A 76 5.47 -7.63 6.55
C THR A 76 4.19 -7.53 7.38
N GLU A 77 4.31 -7.76 8.69
CA GLU A 77 3.27 -7.40 9.63
C GLU A 77 3.07 -5.88 9.65
N TRP A 78 1.89 -5.42 10.07
CA TRP A 78 1.68 -4.02 10.39
C TRP A 78 2.54 -3.64 11.59
N LYS A 79 3.43 -2.67 11.39
CA LYS A 79 4.34 -2.16 12.41
C LYS A 79 3.82 -0.83 12.94
N ASP A 80 3.74 -0.70 14.26
CA ASP A 80 3.40 0.57 14.90
C ASP A 80 4.53 1.60 14.78
N HIS A 81 4.15 2.85 14.53
CA HIS A 81 5.01 4.01 14.52
C HIS A 81 4.45 5.10 15.43
N LYS A 82 5.36 5.90 16.01
CA LYS A 82 4.96 7.20 16.53
C LYS A 82 4.52 8.08 15.35
N PRO A 83 3.40 8.82 15.48
CA PRO A 83 3.04 9.84 14.50
C PRO A 83 4.20 10.84 14.32
N LEU A 84 4.43 11.26 13.08
CA LEU A 84 5.36 12.33 12.73
C LEU A 84 4.70 13.69 12.96
N ASP A 85 5.48 14.77 12.99
CA ASP A 85 4.97 16.13 13.26
C ASP A 85 3.81 16.52 12.32
N ASP A 86 3.97 16.28 11.01
CA ASP A 86 2.92 16.56 10.03
C ASP A 86 1.71 15.62 10.09
N GLU A 87 1.84 14.46 10.75
CA GLU A 87 0.74 13.55 11.04
C GLU A 87 -0.01 14.02 12.31
N MET A 88 0.72 14.51 13.32
CA MET A 88 0.15 15.08 14.54
C MET A 88 -0.66 16.35 14.26
N ASP A 89 -0.19 17.21 13.35
CA ASP A 89 -0.91 18.40 12.89
C ASP A 89 -2.26 18.06 12.21
N LEU A 90 -2.41 16.82 11.74
CA LEU A 90 -3.63 16.27 11.16
C LEU A 90 -4.48 15.48 12.16
N GLU A 91 -4.20 15.63 13.46
CA GLU A 91 -4.87 14.93 14.56
C GLU A 91 -4.73 13.38 14.47
N ILE A 92 -3.67 12.89 13.84
CA ILE A 92 -3.38 11.45 13.79
C ILE A 92 -2.73 11.01 15.11
N SER A 93 -3.43 10.10 15.80
CA SER A 93 -3.02 9.55 17.10
C SER A 93 -2.14 8.31 17.00
N ASN A 94 -2.38 7.45 16.01
CA ASN A 94 -1.61 6.22 15.80
C ASN A 94 -1.36 6.00 14.31
N VAL A 95 -0.19 5.44 14.01
CA VAL A 95 0.23 5.11 12.64
C VAL A 95 0.75 3.69 12.61
N GLN A 96 0.31 2.92 11.63
CA GLN A 96 0.86 1.63 11.29
C GLN A 96 1.40 1.65 9.87
N THR A 97 2.52 0.98 9.65
CA THR A 97 3.09 0.81 8.32
C THR A 97 3.36 -0.64 7.99
N ARG A 98 3.31 -0.94 6.70
CA ARG A 98 3.68 -2.25 6.17
C ARG A 98 4.54 -2.06 4.93
N LEU A 99 5.56 -2.90 4.80
CA LEU A 99 6.35 -3.05 3.59
C LEU A 99 5.92 -4.28 2.80
N ILE A 100 5.88 -4.11 1.48
CA ILE A 100 5.69 -5.17 0.49
C ILE A 100 6.84 -5.08 -0.51
N LEU A 101 7.63 -6.13 -0.61
CA LEU A 101 8.78 -6.24 -1.49
C LEU A 101 8.52 -7.33 -2.52
N GLU A 102 8.71 -7.03 -3.80
CA GLU A 102 8.45 -7.98 -4.87
C GLU A 102 9.62 -8.05 -5.84
N ALA A 103 10.00 -9.26 -6.24
CA ALA A 103 10.82 -9.48 -7.42
C ALA A 103 9.93 -10.13 -8.49
N ARG A 104 9.79 -9.46 -9.64
CA ARG A 104 8.99 -9.95 -10.78
C ARG A 104 9.91 -10.26 -11.94
N PRO A 105 9.63 -11.31 -12.73
CA PRO A 105 10.50 -11.67 -13.83
C PRO A 105 10.54 -10.52 -14.84
N LYS A 106 11.73 -10.14 -15.27
CA LYS A 106 11.89 -9.27 -16.43
C LYS A 106 11.59 -10.10 -17.68
N MET A 107 10.95 -9.51 -18.71
CA MET A 107 10.88 -10.17 -20.02
C MET A 107 12.30 -10.57 -20.41
N ARG A 108 12.48 -11.87 -20.73
CA ARG A 108 13.78 -12.42 -21.12
C ARG A 108 14.28 -11.65 -22.34
N ASP A 109 15.43 -11.03 -22.19
CA ASP A 109 16.24 -10.61 -23.32
C ASP A 109 17.00 -11.85 -23.80
N GLU A 110 16.81 -12.25 -25.06
CA GLU A 110 17.41 -13.47 -25.64
C GLU A 110 18.94 -13.47 -25.54
N SER A 111 19.54 -12.29 -25.36
CA SER A 111 20.99 -12.08 -25.22
C SER A 111 21.57 -12.45 -23.85
N THR A 112 20.75 -12.59 -22.80
CA THR A 112 21.25 -12.77 -21.42
C THR A 112 20.77 -14.09 -20.80
N SER A 113 21.69 -15.02 -20.51
CA SER A 113 21.31 -16.33 -19.92
C SER A 113 20.91 -16.26 -18.43
N ARG A 114 21.12 -15.11 -17.76
CA ARG A 114 20.82 -14.93 -16.34
C ARG A 114 19.37 -14.48 -16.14
N ALA A 115 18.64 -15.19 -15.27
CA ALA A 115 17.30 -14.80 -14.86
C ALA A 115 17.37 -13.52 -14.00
N MET A 116 16.89 -12.40 -14.56
CA MET A 116 16.81 -11.11 -13.89
C MET A 116 15.36 -10.78 -13.52
N ASN A 117 15.19 -10.21 -12.34
CA ASN A 117 13.90 -9.74 -11.84
C ASN A 117 13.90 -8.22 -11.68
N VAL A 118 12.80 -7.59 -12.04
CA VAL A 118 12.49 -6.21 -11.64
C VAL A 118 12.03 -6.22 -10.19
N VAL A 119 12.73 -5.47 -9.35
CA VAL A 119 12.43 -5.36 -7.91
C VAL A 119 11.56 -4.14 -7.66
N LYS A 120 10.44 -4.35 -6.97
CA LYS A 120 9.49 -3.32 -6.54
C LYS A 120 9.48 -3.21 -5.02
N PHE A 121 9.46 -1.98 -4.55
CA PHE A 121 9.22 -1.62 -3.16
C PHE A 121 7.84 -0.97 -3.06
N SER A 122 7.05 -1.38 -2.07
CA SER A 122 5.82 -0.71 -1.69
C SER A 122 5.78 -0.50 -0.18
N GLY A 123 5.50 0.72 0.26
CA GLY A 123 5.19 1.05 1.65
C GLY A 123 3.75 1.50 1.79
N GLU A 124 3.02 0.96 2.76
CA GLU A 124 1.62 1.30 3.04
C GLU A 124 1.47 1.89 4.42
N VAL A 125 0.45 2.75 4.58
CA VAL A 125 0.13 3.37 5.87
C VAL A 125 -1.35 3.18 6.23
N LEU A 126 -1.57 2.88 7.50
CA LEU A 126 -2.87 2.97 8.18
C LEU A 126 -2.73 3.96 9.33
N VAL A 127 -3.79 4.71 9.59
CA VAL A 127 -3.79 5.73 10.65
C VAL A 127 -5.07 5.67 11.46
N ARG A 128 -5.02 6.17 12.69
CA ARG A 128 -6.18 6.41 13.56
C ARG A 128 -6.18 7.85 14.03
N LEU A 129 -7.33 8.50 13.96
CA LEU A 129 -7.53 9.90 14.42
C LEU A 129 -7.80 9.99 15.93
N GLY A 130 -8.05 8.84 16.58
CA GLY A 130 -8.14 8.74 18.03
C GLY A 130 -7.95 7.30 18.52
N PRO A 131 -7.72 7.09 19.84
CA PRO A 131 -7.37 5.79 20.39
C PRO A 131 -8.39 4.68 20.11
N MET A 132 -9.67 5.04 20.08
CA MET A 132 -10.81 4.14 19.84
C MET A 132 -11.37 4.23 18.43
N SER A 133 -10.72 4.98 17.53
CA SER A 133 -11.18 5.11 16.15
C SER A 133 -10.73 3.90 15.30
N ASP A 134 -11.46 3.63 14.23
CA ASP A 134 -11.08 2.61 13.26
C ASP A 134 -9.81 3.00 12.52
N TRP A 135 -9.05 1.99 12.09
CA TRP A 135 -7.93 2.18 11.17
C TRP A 135 -8.46 2.67 9.82
N LYS A 136 -7.85 3.75 9.31
CA LYS A 136 -8.22 4.37 8.04
C LYS A 136 -7.03 4.44 7.10
N GLU A 137 -7.33 4.31 5.81
CA GLU A 137 -6.39 4.60 4.74
C GLU A 137 -6.49 6.09 4.40
N LEU A 138 -5.49 6.87 4.84
CA LEU A 138 -5.37 8.28 4.46
C LEU A 138 -4.20 8.47 3.50
N ALA A 139 -4.25 9.58 2.75
CA ALA A 139 -3.12 9.99 1.93
C ALA A 139 -1.88 10.16 2.79
N MET A 140 -0.75 9.58 2.39
CA MET A 140 0.50 9.79 3.13
C MET A 140 0.91 11.25 3.17
N THR A 141 1.34 11.69 4.35
CA THR A 141 1.99 12.99 4.56
C THR A 141 3.34 13.06 3.84
N PRO A 142 3.86 14.27 3.57
CA PRO A 142 5.20 14.43 2.99
C PRO A 142 6.29 13.71 3.78
N SER A 143 6.24 13.74 5.12
CA SER A 143 7.25 13.09 5.97
C SER A 143 7.15 11.58 5.90
N ARG A 144 5.94 11.00 5.88
CA ARG A 144 5.76 9.56 5.69
C ARG A 144 6.23 9.08 4.31
N LYS A 145 5.96 9.87 3.26
CA LYS A 145 6.50 9.61 1.92
C LYS A 145 8.04 9.64 1.91
N LYS A 146 8.64 10.59 2.61
CA LYS A 146 10.11 10.70 2.75
C LYS A 146 10.69 9.48 3.46
N TYR A 147 10.04 9.00 4.53
CA TYR A 147 10.42 7.77 5.23
C TYR A 147 10.44 6.56 4.29
N PHE A 148 9.36 6.32 3.53
CA PHE A 148 9.33 5.19 2.59
C PHE A 148 10.30 5.36 1.42
N LYS A 149 10.51 6.60 0.96
CA LYS A 149 11.52 6.89 -0.04
C LYS A 149 12.92 6.51 0.47
N GLN A 150 13.25 6.81 1.72
CA GLN A 150 14.53 6.42 2.31
C GLN A 150 14.69 4.89 2.35
N CYS A 151 13.65 4.17 2.77
CA CYS A 151 13.64 2.71 2.77
C CYS A 151 13.89 2.14 1.35
N ALA A 152 13.25 2.72 0.35
CA ALA A 152 13.39 2.30 -1.04
C ALA A 152 14.78 2.64 -1.63
N ASP A 153 15.33 3.81 -1.29
CA ASP A 153 16.67 4.22 -1.72
C ASP A 153 17.75 3.34 -1.09
N ASP A 154 17.60 2.96 0.18
CA ASP A 154 18.48 2.01 0.85
C ASP A 154 18.41 0.63 0.19
N LEU A 155 17.21 0.12 -0.14
CA LEU A 155 17.05 -1.14 -0.87
C LEU A 155 17.72 -1.07 -2.24
N LYS A 156 17.55 0.04 -2.96
CA LYS A 156 18.20 0.28 -4.24
C LYS A 156 19.71 0.27 -4.13
N PHE A 157 20.26 0.88 -3.08
CA PHE A 157 21.69 0.90 -2.83
C PHE A 157 22.23 -0.51 -2.52
N ASP A 158 21.60 -1.24 -1.61
CA ASP A 158 22.03 -2.59 -1.24
C ASP A 158 21.90 -3.56 -2.42
N LEU A 159 20.80 -3.47 -3.20
CA LEU A 159 20.61 -4.27 -4.40
C LEU A 159 21.74 -4.05 -5.41
N ARG A 160 22.10 -2.79 -5.69
CA ARG A 160 23.22 -2.45 -6.58
C ARG A 160 24.55 -2.98 -6.07
N ALA A 161 24.83 -2.81 -4.78
CA ALA A 161 26.06 -3.30 -4.15
C ALA A 161 26.14 -4.84 -4.16
N SER A 162 25.00 -5.52 -4.05
CA SER A 162 24.94 -6.98 -4.08
C SER A 162 25.28 -7.58 -5.45
N ILE A 163 25.04 -6.83 -6.53
CA ILE A 163 25.34 -7.25 -7.91
C ILE A 163 26.84 -7.16 -8.19
N GLN A 164 27.54 -6.16 -7.65
CA GLN A 164 28.97 -5.94 -7.89
C GLN A 164 29.91 -6.94 -7.17
N LYS A 165 29.38 -7.74 -6.25
CA LYS A 165 30.17 -8.71 -5.48
C LYS A 165 30.37 -10.06 -6.20
N PHE A 166 29.82 -10.22 -7.40
CA PHE A 166 29.88 -11.43 -8.25
C PHE A 166 30.24 -11.06 -9.68
#